data_AF-A0A1H9TLI5-F1
#
_entry.id   AF-A0A1H9TLI5-F1
#
_cell.length_a   1.000
_cell.length_b   1.000
_cell.length_c   1.000
_cell.angle_alpha   90.00
_cell.angle_beta   90.00
_cell.angle_gamma   90.00
#
_symmetry.space_group_name_H-M   'P 1'
#
loop_
_entity.id
_entity.type
_entity.pdbx_description
1 polymer ?
#
loop_
_entity_poly.entity_id
_entity_poly.type
_entity_poly.pdbx_seq_one_letter_code
_entity_poly.pdbx_strand_id
1 'polypeptide(L)'
;MPTYDYRCEANGQVYEVQHPMALSPKTWGELRAASTLAEDPSIPNDAPVTKLMSAAGVVNSRVLKNPEPPACARGGCAGNCR
;
A
#
# COMPACT_ATOMS: atom_id res chain seq x y z
N MET A 1 -9.40 -9.78 -18.86
CA MET A 1 -8.61 -8.55 -18.69
C MET A 1 -7.83 -8.71 -17.39
N PRO A 2 -6.49 -8.51 -17.37
CA PRO A 2 -5.69 -8.79 -16.18
C PRO A 2 -6.01 -7.82 -15.05
N THR A 3 -5.87 -8.32 -13.83
CA THR A 3 -6.10 -7.58 -12.60
C THR A 3 -4.75 -7.32 -11.93
N TYR A 4 -4.59 -6.13 -11.37
CA TYR A 4 -3.36 -5.67 -10.76
C TYR A 4 -3.65 -4.99 -9.43
N ASP A 5 -2.82 -5.27 -8.43
CA ASP A 5 -2.86 -4.59 -7.15
C ASP A 5 -2.02 -3.31 -7.19
N TYR A 6 -2.57 -2.20 -6.72
CA TYR A 6 -1.85 -0.94 -6.55
C TYR A 6 -1.99 -0.46 -5.12
N ARG A 7 -0.87 -0.06 -4.52
CA ARG A 7 -0.87 0.63 -3.24
C ARG A 7 -0.92 2.13 -3.46
N CYS A 8 -1.87 2.81 -2.83
CA CYS A 8 -1.85 4.27 -2.77
C CYS A 8 -0.96 4.71 -1.59
N GLU A 9 0.02 5.56 -1.84
CA GLU A 9 0.95 6.03 -0.81
C GLU A 9 0.31 7.07 0.13
N ALA A 10 -0.77 7.73 -0.29
CA ALA A 10 -1.45 8.76 0.50
C ALA A 10 -2.20 8.18 1.71
N ASN A 11 -2.81 7.00 1.56
CA ASN A 11 -3.54 6.31 2.63
C ASN A 11 -2.93 4.95 3.01
N GLY A 12 -1.94 4.46 2.25
CA GLY A 12 -1.30 3.17 2.44
C GLY A 12 -2.17 1.96 2.06
N GLN A 13 -3.36 2.15 1.50
CA GLN A 13 -4.29 1.09 1.14
C GLN A 13 -3.96 0.45 -0.22
N VAL A 14 -4.41 -0.79 -0.41
CA VAL A 14 -4.24 -1.55 -1.65
C VAL A 14 -5.57 -1.63 -2.39
N TYR A 15 -5.52 -1.34 -3.69
CA TYR A 15 -6.64 -1.33 -4.60
C TYR A 15 -6.40 -2.32 -5.73
N GLU A 16 -7.35 -3.23 -5.90
CA GLU A 16 -7.37 -4.16 -7.01
C GLU A 16 -8.02 -3.48 -8.22
N VAL A 17 -7.29 -3.38 -9.33
CA VAL A 17 -7.76 -2.72 -10.56
C VAL A 17 -7.59 -3.59 -11.78
N GLN A 18 -8.60 -3.57 -12.64
CA GLN A 18 -8.59 -4.26 -13.91
C GLN A 18 -8.38 -3.26 -15.05
N HIS A 19 -7.24 -3.35 -15.73
CA HIS A 19 -6.92 -2.49 -16.88
C HIS A 19 -6.03 -3.24 -17.89
N PRO A 20 -5.94 -2.79 -19.16
CA PRO A 20 -5.04 -3.38 -20.14
C PRO A 20 -3.58 -3.14 -19.73
N MET A 21 -2.69 -4.10 -20.00
CA MET A 21 -1.27 -4.00 -19.64
C MET A 21 -0.53 -2.83 -20.32
N ALA A 22 -1.08 -2.30 -21.43
CA ALA A 22 -0.55 -1.12 -22.11
C ALA A 22 -0.70 0.17 -21.27
N LEU A 23 -1.64 0.20 -20.32
CA LEU A 23 -1.80 1.31 -19.39
C LEU A 23 -0.90 1.07 -18.16
N SER A 24 -0.15 2.09 -17.76
CA SER A 24 0.70 2.08 -16.56
C SER A 24 0.46 3.37 -15.77
N PRO A 25 -0.67 3.45 -15.05
CA PRO A 25 -0.98 4.62 -14.24
C PRO A 25 0.05 4.80 -13.12
N LYS A 26 0.50 6.04 -12.91
CA LYS A 26 1.48 6.41 -11.86
C LYS A 26 0.86 7.21 -10.72
N THR A 27 -0.30 7.81 -10.97
CA THR A 27 -1.05 8.59 -9.99
C THR A 27 -2.45 8.02 -9.77
N TRP A 28 -3.07 8.39 -8.65
CA TRP A 28 -4.43 8.00 -8.32
C TRP A 28 -5.45 8.43 -9.38
N GLY A 29 -5.30 9.65 -9.93
CA GLY A 29 -6.14 10.15 -11.00
C GLY A 29 -6.06 9.31 -12.28
N GLU A 30 -4.85 8.91 -12.69
CA GLU A 30 -4.66 8.03 -13.84
C GLU A 30 -5.21 6.63 -13.58
N LEU A 31 -5.02 6.09 -12.38
CA LEU A 31 -5.48 4.77 -11.99
C LEU A 31 -7.01 4.68 -12.01
N ARG A 32 -7.68 5.74 -11.54
CA ARG A 32 -9.14 5.91 -11.64
C ARG A 32 -9.63 6.16 -13.07
N ALA A 33 -8.86 6.84 -13.91
CA ALA A 33 -9.22 7.00 -15.32
C ALA A 33 -9.08 5.68 -16.10
N ALA A 34 -8.10 4.85 -15.73
CA ALA A 34 -7.83 3.57 -16.35
C ALA A 34 -8.70 2.41 -15.86
N SER A 35 -9.42 2.58 -14.73
CA SER A 35 -10.13 1.51 -14.02
C SER A 35 -11.47 2.00 -13.49
N THR A 36 -12.41 1.10 -13.18
CA THR A 36 -13.74 1.47 -12.66
C THR A 36 -13.74 1.72 -11.14
N LEU A 37 -12.73 2.44 -10.63
CA LEU A 37 -12.63 2.76 -9.21
C LEU A 37 -13.55 3.93 -8.82
N ALA A 38 -14.15 3.83 -7.63
CA ALA A 38 -14.95 4.90 -7.05
C ALA A 38 -14.10 6.15 -6.77
N GLU A 39 -14.75 7.31 -6.78
CA GLU A 39 -14.09 8.52 -6.28
C GLU A 39 -13.93 8.44 -4.76
N ASP A 40 -12.73 8.75 -4.31
CA ASP A 40 -12.46 8.91 -2.90
C ASP A 40 -11.97 10.36 -2.68
N PRO A 41 -12.76 11.20 -1.99
CA PRO A 41 -12.40 12.60 -1.75
C PRO A 41 -11.24 12.74 -0.75
N SER A 42 -10.83 11.67 -0.06
CA SER A 42 -9.70 11.67 0.85
C SER A 42 -8.36 11.54 0.12
N ILE A 43 -8.36 11.03 -1.11
CA ILE A 43 -7.14 10.77 -1.88
C ILE A 43 -6.99 11.80 -2.99
N PRO A 44 -5.95 12.65 -2.97
CA PRO A 44 -5.72 13.61 -4.04
C PRO A 44 -5.39 12.88 -5.35
N ASN A 45 -5.82 13.41 -6.50
CA ASN A 45 -5.57 12.80 -7.80
C ASN A 45 -4.08 12.70 -8.16
N ASP A 46 -3.25 13.59 -7.62
CA ASP A 46 -1.79 13.57 -7.78
C ASP A 46 -1.09 12.58 -6.83
N ALA A 47 -1.85 11.89 -5.96
CA ALA A 47 -1.28 10.90 -5.03
C ALA A 47 -0.52 9.82 -5.82
N PRO A 48 0.74 9.55 -5.47
CA PRO A 48 1.51 8.50 -6.13
C PRO A 48 0.92 7.13 -5.79
N VAL A 49 0.84 6.27 -6.80
CA VAL A 49 0.43 4.87 -6.66
C VAL A 49 1.55 3.94 -7.10
N THR A 50 1.74 2.85 -6.35
CA THR A 50 2.78 1.86 -6.59
C THR A 50 2.12 0.55 -7.00
N LYS A 51 2.41 0.06 -8.21
CA LYS A 51 1.97 -1.27 -8.65
C LYS A 51 2.64 -2.34 -7.80
N LEU A 52 1.84 -3.11 -7.06
CA LEU A 52 2.30 -4.31 -6.37
C LEU A 52 2.36 -5.43 -7.39
N MET A 53 3.56 -5.71 -7.89
CA MET A 53 3.78 -6.97 -8.58
C MET A 53 3.78 -8.07 -7.52
N SER A 54 3.00 -9.12 -7.70
CA SER A 54 3.01 -10.35 -6.89
C SER A 54 4.33 -11.11 -7.08
N ALA A 55 5.47 -10.45 -6.90
CA ALA A 55 6.77 -11.07 -6.85
C ALA A 55 7.00 -11.44 -5.39
N ALA A 56 6.93 -12.74 -5.11
CA ALA A 56 7.44 -13.29 -3.87
C ALA A 56 8.82 -12.66 -3.56
N GLY A 57 8.92 -11.89 -2.47
CA GLY A 57 10.21 -11.67 -1.79
C GLY A 57 10.87 -10.29 -1.84
N VAL A 58 10.18 -9.17 -2.07
CA VAL A 58 10.80 -7.86 -1.76
C VAL A 58 9.77 -6.86 -1.21
N VAL A 59 9.52 -6.97 0.10
CA VAL A 59 9.00 -5.86 0.90
C VAL A 59 10.06 -4.75 0.90
N ASN A 60 9.88 -3.71 0.07
CA ASN A 60 10.68 -2.51 0.22
C ASN A 60 10.22 -1.79 1.50
N SER A 61 10.99 -1.93 2.57
CA SER A 61 10.71 -1.42 3.92
C SER A 61 10.62 0.11 4.04
N ARG A 62 10.54 0.86 2.93
CA ARG A 62 10.43 2.34 2.95
C ARG A 62 9.01 2.88 3.11
N VAL A 63 7.97 2.07 2.93
CA VAL A 63 6.57 2.44 3.22
C VAL A 63 6.12 1.89 4.58
N LEU A 64 7.04 1.91 5.55
CA LEU A 64 6.77 1.85 6.98
C LEU A 64 7.14 3.21 7.59
N LYS A 65 6.56 4.30 7.06
CA LYS A 65 6.47 5.57 7.79
C LYS A 65 5.06 5.72 8.35
N ASN A 66 4.65 4.74 9.13
CA ASN A 66 3.73 4.98 10.22
C ASN A 66 4.59 5.16 11.48
N PRO A 67 4.74 6.38 12.03
CA PRO A 67 5.38 6.56 13.32
C PRO A 67 4.40 6.14 14.43
N GLU A 68 4.10 4.85 14.51
CA GLU A 68 3.61 4.23 15.74
C GLU A 68 4.83 3.56 16.38
N PRO A 69 5.42 4.17 17.42
CA PRO A 69 6.45 3.49 18.20
C PRO A 69 5.84 2.26 18.90
N PRO A 70 6.64 1.20 19.13
CA PRO A 70 6.17 -0.01 19.81
C PRO A 70 5.77 0.34 21.25
N ALA A 71 4.47 0.38 21.52
CA ALA A 71 3.96 0.46 22.88
C ALA A 71 4.01 -0.94 23.51
N CYS A 72 5.19 -1.34 24.01
CA CYS A 72 5.39 -2.24 25.16
C CYS A 72 6.88 -2.35 25.51
N ALA A 73 7.50 -1.24 25.92
CA ALA A 73 8.67 -1.28 26.79
C ALA A 73 8.18 -1.04 28.22
N ARG A 74 7.89 -2.10 28.99
CA ARG A 74 7.92 -2.07 30.47
C ARG A 74 7.66 -3.44 31.09
N GLY A 75 8.63 -3.92 31.88
CA GLY A 75 8.40 -4.95 32.89
C GLY A 75 9.36 -6.12 32.79
N GLY A 76 10.54 -5.98 33.40
CA GLY A 76 11.37 -7.14 33.71
C GLY A 76 10.62 -8.07 34.68
N CYS A 77 10.64 -9.36 34.39
CA CYS A 77 10.38 -10.41 35.36
C CYS A 77 11.49 -11.45 35.21
N ALA A 78 12.41 -11.43 36.16
CA ALA A 78 13.22 -12.58 36.51
C ALA A 78 12.29 -13.75 36.88
N GLY A 79 12.64 -14.95 36.42
CA GLY A 79 12.07 -16.19 36.94
C GLY A 79 11.60 -17.15 35.86
N ASN A 80 12.41 -18.16 35.57
CA ASN A 80 12.13 -19.50 36.10
C ASN A 80 13.29 -20.44 35.77
N CYS A 81 14.01 -20.85 36.82
CA CYS A 81 14.77 -22.10 36.84
C CYS A 81 13.81 -23.26 36.55
N ARG A 82 14.15 -24.16 35.60
CA ARG A 82 14.13 -25.63 35.74
C ARG A 82 15.08 -26.24 34.72
#